data_AF-A0A371BJC9-F1
#
_entry.id   AF-A0A371BJC9-F1
#
_cell.length_a   1.000
_cell.length_b   1.000
_cell.length_c   1.000
_cell.angle_alpha   90.00
_cell.angle_beta   90.00
_cell.angle_gamma   90.00
#
_symmetry.space_group_name_H-M   'P 1'
#
loop_
_entity.id
_entity.type
_entity.pdbx_description
1 polymer ?
#
loop_
_entity_poly.entity_id
_entity_poly.type
_entity_poly.pdbx_seq_one_letter_code
_entity_poly.pdbx_strand_id
1 'polypeptide(L)' 'MTSEEREALARNRFFLLSAMRFGSVIFVMMGIANIGGRLFPNAAPYLGYGFLLIGALDFFLIPILLKKSWAKQDANKG' A
#
# COMPACT_ATOMS: atom_id res chain seq x y z
N MET A 1 -5.68 -1.51 -28.68
CA MET A 1 -6.08 -0.78 -27.47
C MET A 1 -6.42 0.64 -27.87
N THR A 2 -7.67 1.05 -27.72
CA THR A 2 -8.15 2.41 -28.04
C THR A 2 -7.62 3.42 -27.01
N SER A 3 -7.75 4.73 -27.27
CA SER A 3 -7.37 5.78 -26.29
C SER A 3 -8.14 5.65 -24.98
N GLU A 4 -9.44 5.40 -25.06
CA GLU A 4 -10.34 5.26 -23.91
C GLU A 4 -9.93 4.07 -23.01
N GLU A 5 -9.59 2.93 -23.60
CA GLU A 5 -9.12 1.74 -22.87
C GLU A 5 -7.82 2.00 -22.10
N ARG A 6 -6.90 2.78 -22.68
CA ARG A 6 -5.64 3.17 -22.02
C ARG A 6 -5.89 4.11 -20.85
N GLU A 7 -6.81 5.06 -20.99
CA GLU A 7 -7.17 5.98 -19.92
C GLU A 7 -7.87 5.26 -18.76
N ALA A 8 -8.78 4.33 -19.06
CA ALA A 8 -9.43 3.50 -18.04
C ALA A 8 -8.41 2.65 -17.26
N LEU A 9 -7.45 2.04 -17.96
CA LEU A 9 -6.36 1.29 -17.34
C LEU A 9 -5.47 2.18 -16.46
N ALA A 10 -5.07 3.35 -16.96
CA ALA A 10 -4.24 4.30 -16.22
C ALA A 10 -4.94 4.80 -14.95
N ARG A 11 -6.24 5.13 -15.05
CA ARG A 11 -7.07 5.52 -13.90
C ARG A 11 -7.13 4.43 -12.85
N ASN A 12 -7.35 3.18 -13.27
CA ASN A 12 -7.44 2.05 -12.33
C ASN A 12 -6.10 1.80 -11.62
N ARG A 13 -4.98 1.85 -12.35
CA ARG A 13 -3.62 1.76 -11.80
C ARG A 13 -3.35 2.88 -10.78
N PHE A 14 -3.75 4.11 -11.10
CA PHE A 14 -3.63 5.26 -10.21
C PHE A 14 -4.45 5.11 -8.93
N PHE A 15 -5.69 4.66 -9.04
CA PHE A 15 -6.57 4.43 -7.90
C PHE A 15 -5.99 3.37 -6.95
N LEU A 16 -5.52 2.25 -7.50
CA LEU A 16 -4.88 1.18 -6.73
C LEU A 16 -3.63 1.68 -5.99
N LEU A 17 -2.74 2.41 -6.67
CA LEU A 17 -1.53 2.97 -6.03
C LEU A 17 -1.88 3.96 -4.90
N SER A 18 -2.89 4.80 -5.14
CA SER A 18 -3.33 5.78 -4.16
C SER A 18 -3.93 5.10 -2.93
N ALA A 19 -4.83 4.13 -3.13
CA ALA A 19 -5.45 3.37 -2.05
C ALA A 19 -4.42 2.64 -1.19
N MET A 20 -3.43 1.98 -1.82
CA MET A 20 -2.34 1.32 -1.10
C MET A 20 -1.53 2.30 -0.25
N ARG A 21 -1.16 3.46 -0.81
CA ARG A 21 -0.40 4.48 -0.05
C ARG A 21 -1.19 5.02 1.14
N PHE A 22 -2.47 5.29 0.96
CA PHE A 22 -3.32 5.72 2.07
C PHE A 22 -3.44 4.62 3.14
N GLY A 23 -3.61 3.36 2.73
CA GLY A 23 -3.59 2.21 3.64
C GLY A 23 -2.30 2.16 4.48
N SER A 24 -1.14 2.28 3.84
CA SER A 24 0.16 2.32 4.52
C SER A 24 0.26 3.44 5.55
N VAL A 25 -0.18 4.65 5.20
CA VAL A 25 -0.19 5.79 6.15
C VAL A 25 -1.09 5.50 7.35
N ILE A 26 -2.27 4.92 7.12
CA ILE A 26 -3.19 4.53 8.20
C ILE A 26 -2.52 3.51 9.13
N PHE A 27 -1.81 2.51 8.59
CA PHE A 27 -1.06 1.54 9.39
C PHE A 27 0.05 2.18 10.22
N VAL A 28 0.82 3.11 9.65
CA VAL A 28 1.85 3.86 10.39
C VAL A 28 1.21 4.66 11.54
N MET A 29 0.11 5.36 11.27
CA MET A 29 -0.62 6.13 12.28
C MET A 29 -1.18 5.23 13.40
N MET A 30 -1.73 4.07 13.05
CA MET A 30 -2.14 3.07 14.05
C MET A 30 -0.96 2.56 14.88
N GLY A 31 0.21 2.34 14.27
CA GLY A 31 1.43 1.96 14.98
C GLY A 31 1.85 3.01 16.01
N ILE A 32 1.94 4.28 15.60
CA ILE A 32 2.29 5.39 16.49
C ILE A 32 1.27 5.51 17.64
N ALA A 33 -0.03 5.49 17.33
CA ALA A 33 -1.08 5.57 18.34
C ALA A 33 -1.04 4.39 19.32
N ASN A 34 -0.71 3.19 18.85
CA ASN A 34 -0.62 2.01 19.70
C ASN A 34 0.65 1.99 20.57
N ILE A 35 1.79 2.49 20.08
CA ILE A 35 2.99 2.70 20.90
C ILE A 35 2.69 3.65 22.06
N GLY A 36 1.90 4.69 21.82
CA GLY A 36 1.41 5.60 22.85
C GLY A 36 0.34 5.01 23.78
N GLY A 37 0.00 3.73 23.65
CA GLY A 37 -0.99 3.05 24.48
C GLY A 37 -2.44 3.48 24.24
N ARG A 38 -2.75 4.16 23.12
CA ARG A 38 -4.10 4.72 22.86
C ARG A 38 -5.06 3.77 22.16
N LEU A 39 -4.57 2.73 21.48
CA LEU A 39 -5.39 1.78 20.72
C LEU A 39 -5.57 0.46 21.47
N PHE A 40 -4.47 -0.26 21.69
CA PHE A 40 -4.45 -1.56 22.39
C PHE A 40 -3.41 -1.52 23.51
N PRO A 41 -3.76 -0.95 24.69
CA PRO A 41 -2.82 -0.77 25.80
C PRO A 41 -2.14 -2.07 26.24
N ASN A 42 -2.89 -3.18 26.24
CA ASN A 42 -2.40 -4.50 26.66
C ASN A 42 -1.38 -5.12 25.68
N ALA A 43 -1.34 -4.63 24.45
CA ALA A 43 -0.43 -5.11 23.40
C ALA A 43 0.63 -4.06 23.02
N ALA A 44 0.65 -2.92 23.72
CA ALA A 44 1.66 -1.90 23.56
C ALA A 44 2.97 -2.29 24.27
N PRO A 45 4.15 -1.92 23.74
CA PRO A 45 4.39 -1.23 22.47
C PRO A 45 4.54 -2.18 21.27
N TYR A 46 4.66 -3.49 21.50
CA TYR A 46 5.08 -4.48 20.50
C TYR A 46 4.18 -4.51 19.26
N LEU A 47 2.85 -4.52 19.45
CA LEU A 47 1.91 -4.49 18.32
C LEU A 47 2.01 -3.18 17.52
N GLY A 48 2.36 -2.08 18.19
CA GLY A 48 2.57 -0.79 17.55
C GLY A 48 3.78 -0.79 16.63
N TYR A 49 4.89 -1.43 17.04
CA TYR A 49 6.03 -1.65 16.14
C TYR A 49 5.66 -2.52 14.94
N GLY A 50 4.81 -3.54 15.14
CA GLY A 50 4.29 -4.36 14.04
C GLY A 50 3.57 -3.52 12.98
N PHE A 51 2.60 -2.70 13.39
CA PHE A 51 1.87 -1.82 12.47
C PHE A 51 2.78 -0.79 11.78
N LEU A 52 3.76 -0.24 12.50
CA LEU A 52 4.71 0.71 11.94
C LEU A 52 5.59 0.06 10.86
N LEU A 53 6.13 -1.13 11.14
CA LEU A 53 6.93 -1.88 10.17
C LEU A 53 6.10 -2.28 8.95
N ILE A 54 4.89 -2.80 9.14
CA ILE A 54 3.99 -3.17 8.03
C ILE A 54 3.67 -1.94 7.19
N GLY A 55 3.21 -0.84 7.81
CA GLY A 55 2.88 0.38 7.10
C GLY A 55 4.06 0.97 6.34
N ALA A 56 5.26 0.98 6.94
CA ALA A 56 6.47 1.46 6.28
C ALA A 56 6.89 0.54 5.13
N LEU A 57 6.94 -0.77 5.34
CA LEU A 57 7.35 -1.73 4.32
C LEU A 57 6.38 -1.74 3.13
N ASP A 58 5.08 -1.76 3.39
CA ASP A 58 4.05 -1.78 2.35
C ASP A 58 4.09 -0.53 1.48
N PHE A 59 4.41 0.62 2.07
CA PHE A 59 4.55 1.88 1.34
C PHE A 59 5.59 1.80 0.22
N PHE A 60 6.67 1.03 0.42
CA PHE A 60 7.74 0.87 -0.56
C PHE A 60 7.60 -0.40 -1.41
N LEU A 61 7.31 -1.54 -0.78
CA LEU A 61 7.32 -2.85 -1.45
C LEU A 61 6.13 -3.02 -2.40
N ILE A 62 4.92 -2.68 -1.97
CA ILE A 62 3.72 -2.93 -2.77
C ILE A 62 3.74 -2.19 -4.12
N PRO A 63 4.12 -0.89 -4.20
CA PRO A 63 4.23 -0.21 -5.48
C PRO A 63 5.26 -0.84 -6.43
N ILE A 64 6.39 -1.33 -5.90
CA ILE A 64 7.42 -2.00 -6.70
C ILE A 64 6.88 -3.31 -7.27
N LEU A 65 6.19 -4.10 -6.43
CA LEU A 65 5.59 -5.37 -6.84
C LEU A 65 4.47 -5.16 -7.86
N LEU A 66 3.61 -4.15 -7.67
CA LEU A 66 2.57 -3.77 -8.63
C LEU A 66 3.16 -3.37 -9.98
N LYS A 67 4.19 -2.51 -9.99
CA LYS A 67 4.89 -2.13 -11.21
C LYS A 67 5.45 -3.35 -11.95
N LYS A 68 6.10 -4.27 -11.21
CA LYS A 68 6.67 -5.50 -11.79
C LYS A 68 5.57 -6.43 -12.33
N SER A 69 4.45 -6.55 -11.62
CA SER A 69 3.29 -7.33 -12.05
C SER A 69 2.69 -6.77 -13.33
N TRP A 70 2.47 -5.46 -13.40
CA TRP A 70 1.94 -4.82 -14.61
C TRP A 70 2.89 -4.94 -15.80
N ALA A 71 4.20 -4.75 -15.59
CA ALA A 71 5.19 -4.95 -16.64
C ALA A 71 5.15 -6.40 -17.20
N LYS A 72 4.99 -7.40 -16.33
CA LYS A 72 4.83 -8.80 -16.75
C LYS A 72 3.53 -9.03 -17.53
N GLN A 73 2.42 -8.43 -17.08
CA GLN A 73 1.13 -8.54 -17.78
C GLN A 73 1.18 -7.87 -19.15
N ASP A 74 1.84 -6.72 -19.25
CA ASP A 74 1.97 -5.98 -20.51
C ASP A 74 2.86 -6.77 -21.50
N ALA A 75 3.92 -7.45 -21.02
CA ALA A 75 4.77 -8.32 -21.84
C ALA A 75 4.10 -9.62 -22.33
N ASN A 76 3.18 -10.20 -21.55
CA ASN A 76 2.40 -11.39 -21.95
C ASN A 76 1.24 -11.08 -22.90
N LYS A 77 0.92 -9.80 -23.12
CA LYS A 77 -0.18 -9.35 -24.00
C LYS A 77 0.29 -8.88 -25.38
N GLY A 78 1.60 -8.80 -25.60
CA GLY A 78 2.22 -8.57 -26.92
C GLY A 78 2.59 -9.88 -27.58
#